data_AF-A0AAV2SFB6-F1
#
_entry.id   AF-A0AAV2SFB6-F1
#
_cell.length_a   1.000
_cell.length_b   1.000
_cell.length_c   1.000
_cell.angle_alpha   90.00
_cell.angle_beta   90.00
_cell.angle_gamma   90.00
#
_symmetry.space_group_name_H-M   'P 1'
#
loop_
_entity.id
_entity.type
_entity.pdbx_description
1 polymer ?
#
loop_
_entity_poly.entity_id
_entity_poly.type
_entity_poly.pdbx_seq_one_letter_code
_entity_poly.pdbx_strand_id
1 'polypeptide(L)'
;MCYKLCLLLLAVVRLAEPLSVEIIEKAENISVTSAYCEAPFEIVNNGCYYFSDVRLNFEDALQFCEVISQGNSIYEVSLVMLDYDREEDQAFLDAVAARNEIVWVGGKTEDGKLWNWIDGREIYLKAAFWDVGAPHNIGNLCVSAKSVTVLQQPHGRAYLYDHECSDTVNIVCQMIKCPPDFIKIGNHCYLQSWTIGAPDGNWQAARDYCQSLEVHEGFHGDLMVLGLQDQDDYHLLNNIVEGGHLITWIGAHQRDTQGSECSYQWVDGRELPIKSIYWRNDEPDCGGHDSVGIYHSSSVTRAYLFGGSGSVYAYSSARY
;
A
#
# COMPACT_ATOMS: atom_id res chain seq x y z
N MET A 1 54.53 -32.53 -37.68
CA MET A 1 54.21 -31.62 -38.82
C MET A 1 52.79 -31.96 -39.26
N CYS A 2 51.79 -31.10 -39.40
CA CYS A 2 51.63 -29.65 -39.30
C CYS A 2 50.11 -29.41 -39.14
N TYR A 3 49.68 -28.67 -38.10
CA TYR A 3 49.06 -27.33 -38.15
C TYR A 3 47.54 -27.24 -38.48
N LYS A 4 46.82 -26.74 -37.46
CA LYS A 4 45.86 -25.61 -37.47
C LYS A 4 44.49 -25.68 -38.17
N LEU A 5 43.49 -25.39 -37.33
CA LEU A 5 42.34 -24.47 -37.49
C LEU A 5 41.19 -24.81 -38.45
N CYS A 6 40.03 -25.06 -37.84
CA CYS A 6 38.73 -24.36 -38.01
C CYS A 6 37.69 -25.25 -37.29
N LEU A 7 37.16 -24.99 -36.09
CA LEU A 7 36.57 -23.77 -35.54
C LEU A 7 35.62 -23.09 -36.52
N LEU A 8 34.40 -23.65 -36.66
CA LEU A 8 33.12 -22.94 -36.84
C LEU A 8 32.03 -23.93 -37.25
N LEU A 9 31.23 -24.39 -36.29
CA LEU A 9 29.80 -24.75 -36.44
C LEU A 9 29.30 -25.33 -35.10
N LEU A 10 29.35 -24.50 -34.05
CA LEU A 10 28.39 -24.63 -32.95
C LEU A 10 27.25 -23.70 -33.31
N ALA A 11 26.13 -24.32 -33.69
CA ALA A 11 24.89 -23.66 -34.01
C ALA A 11 24.49 -22.71 -32.87
N VAL A 12 24.17 -21.49 -33.26
CA VAL A 12 23.60 -20.44 -32.42
C VAL A 12 22.22 -20.93 -31.93
N VAL A 13 22.20 -21.58 -30.77
CA VAL A 13 21.03 -21.61 -29.91
C VAL A 13 21.24 -20.49 -28.90
N ARG A 14 20.95 -19.25 -29.31
CA ARG A 14 20.71 -18.15 -28.36
C ARG A 14 19.33 -18.41 -27.76
N LEU A 15 19.30 -19.15 -26.65
CA LEU A 15 18.18 -19.04 -25.72
C LEU A 15 18.27 -17.63 -25.15
N ALA A 16 17.19 -16.87 -25.31
CA ALA A 16 16.97 -15.65 -24.56
C ALA A 16 17.00 -16.03 -23.07
N GLU A 17 17.96 -15.50 -22.32
CA GLU A 17 17.85 -15.45 -20.87
C GLU A 17 16.60 -14.62 -20.55
N PRO A 18 15.66 -15.14 -19.74
CA PRO A 18 14.50 -14.33 -19.37
C PRO A 18 15.01 -13.22 -18.45
N LEU A 19 14.69 -11.98 -18.82
CA LEU A 19 14.95 -10.74 -18.07
C LEU A 19 14.60 -10.85 -16.57
N SER A 20 13.81 -11.84 -16.16
CA SER A 20 13.38 -12.12 -14.79
C SER A 20 14.50 -12.52 -13.83
N VAL A 21 15.62 -13.09 -14.31
CA VAL A 21 16.67 -13.62 -13.41
C VAL A 21 17.64 -12.52 -12.93
N GLU A 22 18.05 -11.61 -13.81
CA GLU A 22 18.90 -10.47 -13.44
C GLU A 22 18.21 -9.50 -12.47
N ILE A 23 16.87 -9.45 -12.49
CA ILE A 23 16.07 -8.59 -11.61
C ILE A 23 16.10 -9.10 -10.17
N ILE A 24 16.14 -10.43 -9.96
CA ILE A 24 16.08 -11.05 -8.64
C ILE A 24 17.42 -10.90 -7.89
N GLU A 25 18.56 -11.07 -8.58
CA GLU A 25 19.89 -10.95 -7.94
C GLU A 25 20.19 -9.52 -7.42
N LYS A 26 19.50 -8.50 -7.93
CA LYS A 26 19.73 -7.10 -7.53
C LYS A 26 18.95 -6.67 -6.28
N ALA A 27 17.98 -7.48 -5.83
CA ALA A 27 17.24 -7.24 -4.59
C ALA A 27 18.08 -7.57 -3.34
N GLU A 28 19.10 -8.42 -3.46
CA GLU A 28 19.86 -8.97 -2.31
C GLU A 28 20.89 -8.01 -1.68
N ASN A 29 21.04 -6.78 -2.16
CA ASN A 29 22.13 -5.88 -1.74
C ASN A 29 21.68 -4.57 -1.06
N ILE A 30 20.47 -4.56 -0.49
CA ILE A 30 19.95 -3.44 0.30
C ILE A 30 20.60 -3.47 1.69
N SER A 31 21.23 -2.35 2.06
CA SER A 31 21.97 -2.16 3.33
C SER A 31 21.05 -2.35 4.54
N VAL A 32 21.18 -3.50 5.20
CA VAL A 32 20.44 -3.91 6.40
C VAL A 32 20.84 -3.04 7.61
N THR A 33 20.06 -2.00 7.88
CA THR A 33 19.90 -1.49 9.25
C THR A 33 18.63 -2.10 9.82
N SER A 34 18.79 -3.09 10.70
CA SER A 34 17.75 -3.77 11.48
C SER A 34 16.56 -2.86 11.79
N ALA A 35 15.37 -3.27 11.35
CA ALA A 35 14.14 -2.68 11.82
C ALA A 35 13.93 -3.15 13.27
N TYR A 36 13.67 -2.17 14.14
CA TYR A 36 13.42 -2.38 15.56
C TYR A 36 12.35 -1.36 15.91
N CYS A 37 11.33 -1.80 16.65
CA CYS A 37 10.34 -0.87 17.18
C CYS A 37 11.01 0.00 18.24
N GLU A 38 10.98 1.31 18.05
CA GLU A 38 11.51 2.23 19.04
C GLU A 38 10.65 2.14 20.30
N ALA A 39 11.27 2.14 21.49
CA ALA A 39 10.49 2.14 22.72
C ALA A 39 9.56 3.38 22.75
N PRO A 40 8.29 3.25 23.16
CA PRO A 40 7.69 2.14 23.89
C PRO A 40 6.96 1.09 23.02
N PHE A 41 7.15 1.07 21.71
CA PHE A 41 6.45 0.16 20.81
C PHE A 41 7.00 -1.27 20.94
N GLU A 42 6.10 -2.25 20.85
CA GLU A 42 6.42 -3.67 20.80
C GLU A 42 6.15 -4.25 19.41
N ILE A 43 6.93 -5.26 19.05
CA ILE A 43 6.80 -5.97 17.78
C ILE A 43 5.63 -6.98 17.91
N VAL A 44 4.64 -6.87 17.02
CA VAL A 44 3.62 -7.91 16.82
C VAL A 44 3.71 -8.38 15.37
N ASN A 45 4.13 -9.64 15.18
CA ASN A 45 4.60 -10.15 13.90
C ASN A 45 5.69 -9.24 13.33
N ASN A 46 5.33 -8.36 12.40
CA ASN A 46 6.24 -7.41 11.77
C ASN A 46 5.81 -5.94 11.91
N GLY A 47 4.71 -5.68 12.62
CA GLY A 47 4.24 -4.34 12.93
C GLY A 47 4.73 -3.86 14.28
N CYS A 48 4.77 -2.54 14.46
CA CYS A 48 5.18 -1.89 15.70
C CYS A 48 3.98 -1.23 16.37
N TYR A 49 3.59 -1.72 17.54
CA TYR A 49 2.37 -1.31 18.21
C TYR A 49 2.65 -0.85 19.64
N TYR A 50 1.93 0.18 20.08
CA TYR A 50 1.94 0.63 21.46
C TYR A 50 0.54 0.44 22.03
N PHE A 51 0.40 -0.58 22.88
CA PHE A 51 -0.83 -0.85 23.62
C PHE A 51 -0.83 -0.01 24.89
N SER A 52 -1.70 0.99 24.95
CA SER A 52 -1.77 1.92 26.07
C SER A 52 -2.71 1.41 27.17
N ASP A 53 -2.29 1.59 28.43
CA ASP A 53 -3.15 1.41 29.61
C ASP A 53 -4.18 2.56 29.80
N VAL A 54 -4.09 3.62 28.98
CA VAL A 54 -4.97 4.79 29.05
C VAL A 54 -6.22 4.55 28.20
N ARG A 55 -7.36 5.02 28.71
CA ARG A 55 -8.64 4.99 28.01
C ARG A 55 -9.07 6.39 27.60
N LEU A 56 -9.29 6.60 26.31
CA LEU A 56 -9.70 7.89 25.74
C LEU A 56 -10.86 7.70 24.76
N ASN A 57 -11.55 8.80 24.46
CA ASN A 57 -12.44 8.84 23.30
C ASN A 57 -11.63 8.82 22.00
N PHE A 58 -12.29 8.59 20.87
CA PHE A 58 -11.61 8.39 19.60
C PHE A 58 -10.75 9.59 19.18
N GLU A 59 -11.26 10.81 19.34
CA GLU A 59 -10.54 12.04 18.94
C GLU A 59 -9.30 12.27 19.81
N ASP A 60 -9.45 12.11 21.14
CA ASP A 60 -8.34 12.22 22.07
C ASP A 60 -7.31 11.09 21.85
N ALA A 61 -7.76 9.90 21.43
CA ALA A 61 -6.89 8.76 21.10
C ALA A 61 -6.06 9.02 19.84
N LEU A 62 -6.67 9.63 18.81
CA LEU A 62 -5.96 10.07 17.60
C LEU A 62 -4.84 11.05 17.97
N GLN A 63 -5.19 12.10 18.72
CA GLN A 63 -4.22 13.10 19.16
C GLN A 63 -3.13 12.49 20.05
N PHE A 64 -3.48 11.54 20.91
CA PHE A 64 -2.53 10.85 21.77
C PHE A 64 -1.46 10.11 20.95
N CYS A 65 -1.86 9.37 19.92
CA CYS A 65 -0.91 8.70 19.04
C CYS A 65 0.00 9.70 18.31
N GLU A 66 -0.55 10.81 17.79
CA GLU A 66 0.25 11.86 17.14
C GLU A 66 1.30 12.47 18.07
N VAL A 67 0.94 12.71 19.35
CA VAL A 67 1.86 13.27 20.35
C VAL A 67 3.06 12.33 20.60
N ILE A 68 2.88 11.01 20.55
CA ILE A 68 3.99 10.05 20.71
C ILE A 68 5.04 10.21 19.60
N SER A 69 4.62 10.63 18.40
CA SER A 69 5.54 10.87 17.28
C SER A 69 6.26 12.23 17.32
N GLN A 70 5.87 13.15 18.20
CA GLN A 70 6.38 14.53 18.18
C GLN A 70 7.89 14.59 18.41
N GLY A 71 8.58 15.23 17.46
CA GLY A 71 10.03 15.39 17.48
C GLY A 71 10.80 14.24 16.81
N ASN A 72 10.12 13.24 16.26
CA ASN A 72 10.75 12.19 15.46
C ASN A 72 10.59 12.47 13.96
N SER A 73 11.70 12.47 13.22
CA SER A 73 11.69 12.65 11.75
C SER A 73 11.74 11.33 10.96
N ILE A 74 11.83 10.19 11.64
CA ILE A 74 12.10 8.87 11.06
C ILE A 74 10.83 8.04 10.97
N TYR A 75 9.89 8.22 11.91
CA TYR A 75 8.62 7.51 11.93
C TYR A 75 7.48 8.42 12.41
N GLU A 76 6.27 8.06 12.00
CA GLU A 76 5.03 8.62 12.54
C GLU A 76 4.32 7.60 13.41
N VAL A 77 3.37 8.08 14.19
CA VAL A 77 2.55 7.25 15.05
C VAL A 77 1.10 7.65 14.83
N SER A 78 0.25 6.67 14.57
CA SER A 78 -1.18 6.86 14.34
C SER A 78 -1.99 5.76 15.02
N LEU A 79 -3.32 5.83 15.01
CA LEU A 79 -4.14 4.68 15.38
C LEU A 79 -3.94 3.54 14.38
N VAL A 80 -4.12 2.29 14.84
CA VAL A 80 -3.93 1.10 13.99
C VAL A 80 -4.90 1.10 12.82
N MET A 81 -4.44 0.81 11.60
CA MET A 81 -5.29 0.64 10.43
C MET A 81 -4.97 -0.71 9.80
N LEU A 82 -5.99 -1.46 9.38
CA LEU A 82 -5.80 -2.81 8.83
C LEU A 82 -5.81 -2.79 7.29
N ASP A 83 -5.13 -3.75 6.68
CA ASP A 83 -4.95 -3.93 5.24
C ASP A 83 -5.46 -5.30 4.76
N TYR A 84 -6.65 -5.33 4.14
CA TYR A 84 -7.22 -6.46 3.38
C TYR A 84 -6.71 -7.89 3.73
N ASP A 85 -7.11 -8.39 4.91
CA ASP A 85 -6.98 -9.79 5.37
C ASP A 85 -5.56 -10.38 5.27
N ARG A 86 -4.59 -9.69 5.87
CA ARG A 86 -3.18 -10.11 5.90
C ARG A 86 -2.77 -10.79 7.21
N GLU A 87 -1.68 -11.56 7.14
CA GLU A 87 -1.08 -12.25 8.30
C GLU A 87 -0.68 -11.28 9.42
N GLU A 88 -0.28 -10.04 9.09
CA GLU A 88 0.00 -8.98 10.08
C GLU A 88 -1.27 -8.52 10.80
N ASP A 89 -2.34 -8.18 10.08
CA ASP A 89 -3.61 -7.78 10.68
C ASP A 89 -4.17 -8.90 11.57
N GLN A 90 -4.05 -10.14 11.11
CA GLN A 90 -4.42 -11.31 11.86
C GLN A 90 -3.60 -11.40 13.16
N ALA A 91 -2.29 -11.22 13.10
CA ALA A 91 -1.43 -11.21 14.28
C ALA A 91 -1.75 -10.05 15.25
N PHE A 92 -2.05 -8.86 14.72
CA PHE A 92 -2.54 -7.73 15.52
C PHE A 92 -3.85 -8.07 16.23
N LEU A 93 -4.83 -8.63 15.51
CA LEU A 93 -6.12 -9.03 16.09
C LEU A 93 -5.97 -10.16 17.12
N ASP A 94 -5.02 -11.07 16.93
CA ASP A 94 -4.67 -12.09 17.92
C ASP A 94 -4.03 -11.46 19.16
N ALA A 95 -3.17 -10.46 18.98
CA ALA A 95 -2.55 -9.72 20.09
C ALA A 95 -3.60 -8.95 20.91
N VAL A 96 -4.58 -8.31 20.27
CA VAL A 96 -5.72 -7.68 20.94
C VAL A 96 -6.53 -8.73 21.71
N ALA A 97 -6.83 -9.88 21.09
CA ALA A 97 -7.59 -10.95 21.74
C ALA A 97 -6.88 -11.54 22.96
N ALA A 98 -5.57 -11.75 22.88
CA ALA A 98 -4.75 -12.26 23.97
C ALA A 98 -4.73 -11.33 25.20
N ARG A 99 -4.85 -10.02 24.98
CA ARG A 99 -4.96 -9.01 26.05
C ARG A 99 -6.38 -8.89 26.59
N ASN A 100 -7.37 -9.42 25.87
CA ASN A 100 -8.79 -9.36 26.23
C ASN A 100 -9.28 -7.91 26.44
N GLU A 101 -8.89 -7.04 25.52
CA GLU A 101 -9.20 -5.61 25.56
C GLU A 101 -10.17 -5.20 24.45
N ILE A 102 -10.78 -4.03 24.62
CA ILE A 102 -11.43 -3.28 23.55
C ILE A 102 -10.54 -2.09 23.27
N VAL A 103 -10.07 -1.97 22.04
CA VAL A 103 -9.12 -0.94 21.64
C VAL A 103 -9.65 -0.13 20.47
N TRP A 104 -9.35 1.17 20.45
CA TRP A 104 -9.55 1.97 19.26
C TRP A 104 -8.60 1.54 18.14
N VAL A 105 -9.14 1.45 16.92
CA VAL A 105 -8.39 1.39 15.67
C VAL A 105 -8.83 2.58 14.82
N GLY A 106 -8.02 3.01 13.86
CA GLY A 106 -8.19 4.25 13.11
C GLY A 106 -9.30 4.20 12.06
N GLY A 107 -10.45 3.61 12.33
CA GLY A 107 -11.60 3.62 11.42
C GLY A 107 -12.73 4.49 11.94
N LYS A 108 -13.46 5.18 11.06
CA LYS A 108 -14.67 5.95 11.41
C LYS A 108 -15.66 6.07 10.26
N THR A 109 -16.89 6.45 10.59
CA THR A 109 -17.93 6.84 9.63
C THR A 109 -18.66 8.08 10.12
N GLU A 110 -18.97 9.01 9.20
CA GLU A 110 -19.78 10.19 9.52
C GLU A 110 -21.27 9.94 9.34
N ASP A 111 -21.65 9.04 8.42
CA ASP A 111 -23.03 8.84 7.96
C ASP A 111 -23.56 7.41 8.11
N GLY A 112 -22.72 6.50 8.63
CA GLY A 112 -23.04 5.08 8.79
C GLY A 112 -23.05 4.28 7.49
N LYS A 113 -22.68 4.87 6.34
CA LYS A 113 -22.72 4.19 5.03
C LYS A 113 -21.33 3.92 4.49
N LEU A 114 -20.44 4.91 4.62
CA LEU A 114 -19.05 4.81 4.18
C LEU A 114 -18.15 4.80 5.40
N TRP A 115 -17.41 3.70 5.56
CA TRP A 115 -16.41 3.55 6.60
C TRP A 115 -15.05 3.82 5.98
N ASN A 116 -14.27 4.69 6.62
CA ASN A 116 -12.92 5.01 6.17
C ASN A 116 -11.95 4.81 7.32
N TRP A 117 -10.77 4.29 6.99
CA TRP A 117 -9.60 4.47 7.82
C TRP A 117 -9.25 5.98 7.89
N ILE A 118 -8.52 6.39 8.92
CA ILE A 118 -8.05 7.77 9.12
C ILE A 118 -6.95 8.20 8.13
N ASP A 119 -6.52 7.29 7.25
CA ASP A 119 -5.72 7.58 6.05
C ASP A 119 -6.58 7.67 4.76
N GLY A 120 -7.90 7.51 4.92
CA GLY A 120 -8.84 7.70 3.83
C GLY A 120 -9.12 6.49 2.97
N ARG A 121 -8.50 5.35 3.26
CA ARG A 121 -8.88 4.09 2.62
C ARG A 121 -10.28 3.67 3.07
N GLU A 122 -11.13 3.29 2.12
CA GLU A 122 -12.44 2.73 2.44
C GLU A 122 -12.26 1.38 3.15
N ILE A 123 -12.94 1.20 4.28
CA ILE A 123 -13.03 -0.09 4.97
C ILE A 123 -14.09 -0.91 4.26
N TYR A 124 -13.65 -1.94 3.54
CA TYR A 124 -14.58 -2.83 2.85
C TYR A 124 -15.51 -3.52 3.86
N LEU A 125 -16.82 -3.26 3.78
CA LEU A 125 -17.81 -3.79 4.71
C LEU A 125 -17.90 -5.33 4.72
N LYS A 126 -17.46 -5.98 3.64
CA LYS A 126 -17.37 -7.45 3.57
C LYS A 126 -15.96 -7.97 3.87
N ALA A 127 -15.05 -7.13 4.35
CA ALA A 127 -13.76 -7.58 4.83
C ALA A 127 -13.98 -8.59 5.96
N ALA A 128 -13.11 -9.60 6.03
CA ALA A 128 -13.19 -10.68 7.01
C ALA A 128 -12.97 -10.21 8.47
N PHE A 129 -12.77 -8.91 8.71
CA PHE A 129 -12.42 -8.38 10.01
C PHE A 129 -13.61 -8.04 10.90
N TRP A 130 -14.77 -7.72 10.33
CA TRP A 130 -15.95 -7.36 11.11
C TRP A 130 -16.50 -8.53 11.89
N ASP A 131 -16.99 -8.24 13.10
CA ASP A 131 -17.73 -9.23 13.88
C ASP A 131 -19.05 -9.60 13.19
N VAL A 132 -19.60 -10.77 13.53
CA VAL A 132 -20.89 -11.21 12.98
C VAL A 132 -21.97 -10.20 13.36
N GLY A 133 -22.52 -9.53 12.35
CA GLY A 133 -23.57 -8.52 12.52
C GLY A 133 -23.05 -7.09 12.68
N ALA A 134 -21.73 -6.89 12.73
CA ALA A 134 -21.10 -5.57 12.63
C ALA A 134 -20.72 -5.24 11.16
N PRO A 135 -20.61 -3.96 10.81
CA PRO A 135 -21.02 -2.80 11.61
C PRO A 135 -22.55 -2.65 11.68
N HIS A 136 -23.06 -2.09 12.78
CA HIS A 136 -24.48 -1.82 12.99
C HIS A 136 -24.97 -0.56 12.23
N ASN A 137 -24.05 0.33 11.83
CA ASN A 137 -24.27 1.42 10.86
C ASN A 137 -25.30 2.48 11.31
N ILE A 138 -25.24 2.92 12.58
CA ILE A 138 -26.18 3.91 13.13
C ILE A 138 -25.43 5.17 13.60
N GLY A 139 -25.37 6.19 12.75
CA GLY A 139 -24.86 7.53 13.10
C GLY A 139 -23.35 7.68 12.93
N ASN A 140 -22.75 8.57 13.74
CA ASN A 140 -21.31 8.81 13.76
C ASN A 140 -20.65 7.81 14.70
N LEU A 141 -19.92 6.85 14.11
CA LEU A 141 -19.36 5.72 14.81
C LEU A 141 -17.89 5.55 14.45
N CYS A 142 -17.16 4.99 15.40
CA CYS A 142 -15.74 4.76 15.31
C CYS A 142 -15.46 3.27 15.48
N VAL A 143 -14.38 2.80 14.85
CA VAL A 143 -14.05 1.38 14.80
C VAL A 143 -13.17 1.02 15.98
N SER A 144 -13.56 -0.02 16.69
CA SER A 144 -12.75 -0.67 17.72
C SER A 144 -12.45 -2.11 17.32
N ALA A 145 -11.39 -2.68 17.87
CA ALA A 145 -11.15 -4.12 17.84
C ALA A 145 -11.41 -4.70 19.24
N LYS A 146 -12.13 -5.82 19.31
CA LYS A 146 -12.39 -6.52 20.58
C LYS A 146 -12.35 -8.02 20.43
N SER A 147 -11.93 -8.69 21.50
CA SER A 147 -12.06 -10.15 21.61
C SER A 147 -13.53 -10.55 21.70
N VAL A 148 -13.92 -11.60 20.98
CA VAL A 148 -15.24 -12.22 21.08
C VAL A 148 -15.12 -13.63 21.64
N THR A 149 -16.15 -14.07 22.38
CA THR A 149 -16.12 -15.42 22.96
C THR A 149 -16.14 -16.49 21.86
N VAL A 150 -15.40 -17.59 22.07
CA VAL A 150 -15.25 -18.73 21.14
C VAL A 150 -16.60 -19.34 20.68
N LEU A 151 -17.68 -19.12 21.45
CA LEU A 151 -19.03 -19.57 21.09
C LEU A 151 -19.63 -18.81 19.90
N GLN A 152 -19.14 -17.61 19.61
CA GLN A 152 -19.65 -16.77 18.52
C GLN A 152 -18.78 -16.87 17.26
N GLN A 153 -17.46 -17.08 17.38
CA GLN A 153 -16.55 -17.16 16.23
C GLN A 153 -15.43 -18.20 16.41
N PRO A 154 -15.08 -18.98 15.36
CA PRO A 154 -14.18 -20.14 15.47
C PRO A 154 -12.68 -19.81 15.50
N HIS A 155 -12.26 -18.59 15.16
CA HIS A 155 -10.84 -18.26 14.96
C HIS A 155 -10.09 -17.76 16.19
N GLY A 156 -10.75 -17.57 17.35
CA GLY A 156 -10.07 -17.21 18.61
C GLY A 156 -9.38 -15.83 18.61
N ARG A 157 -9.72 -14.95 17.66
CA ARG A 157 -9.13 -13.62 17.45
C ARG A 157 -10.08 -12.48 17.78
N ALA A 158 -9.57 -11.25 17.75
CA ALA A 158 -10.39 -10.05 17.84
C ALA A 158 -11.06 -9.74 16.49
N TYR A 159 -12.17 -9.02 16.56
CA TYR A 159 -12.92 -8.56 15.39
C TYR A 159 -13.23 -7.07 15.53
N LEU A 160 -13.42 -6.42 14.37
CA LEU A 160 -13.84 -5.03 14.30
C LEU A 160 -15.29 -4.89 14.73
N TYR A 161 -15.55 -3.82 15.45
CA TYR A 161 -16.85 -3.47 15.97
C TYR A 161 -17.02 -1.95 15.98
N ASP A 162 -18.23 -1.48 15.71
CA ASP A 162 -18.57 -0.07 15.75
C ASP A 162 -19.01 0.39 17.15
N HIS A 163 -18.42 1.48 17.63
CA HIS A 163 -18.71 2.12 18.91
C HIS A 163 -19.02 3.61 18.72
N GLU A 164 -19.72 4.22 19.68
CA GLU A 164 -19.88 5.67 19.71
C GLU A 164 -18.50 6.30 19.89
N CYS A 165 -18.12 7.25 19.03
CA CYS A 165 -16.79 7.86 19.06
C CYS A 165 -16.45 8.56 20.41
N SER A 166 -17.48 8.90 21.20
CA SER A 166 -17.35 9.46 22.55
C SER A 166 -17.05 8.43 23.65
N ASP A 167 -17.18 7.13 23.37
CA ASP A 167 -16.87 6.07 24.32
C ASP A 167 -15.38 6.09 24.70
N THR A 168 -15.06 5.74 25.95
CA THR A 168 -13.66 5.64 26.38
C THR A 168 -13.19 4.18 26.42
N VAL A 169 -12.30 3.81 25.50
CA VAL A 169 -11.69 2.47 25.43
C VAL A 169 -10.17 2.58 25.33
N ASN A 170 -9.46 1.44 25.43
CA ASN A 170 -8.00 1.44 25.36
C ASN A 170 -7.53 1.91 23.98
N ILE A 171 -6.27 2.32 23.90
CA ILE A 171 -5.69 2.87 22.67
C ILE A 171 -4.61 1.94 22.20
N VAL A 172 -4.60 1.63 20.90
CA VAL A 172 -3.41 1.07 20.28
C VAL A 172 -2.95 2.01 19.18
N CYS A 173 -1.70 2.43 19.30
CA CYS A 173 -1.03 3.20 18.26
C CYS A 173 -0.14 2.27 17.43
N GLN A 174 -0.03 2.51 16.14
CA GLN A 174 0.97 1.90 15.26
C GLN A 174 2.06 2.90 14.92
N MET A 175 3.31 2.44 14.93
CA MET A 175 4.45 3.19 14.42
C MET A 175 4.62 2.91 12.92
N ILE A 176 4.55 3.95 12.11
CA ILE A 176 4.69 3.90 10.66
C ILE A 176 6.06 4.45 10.28
N LYS A 177 6.99 3.54 9.96
CA LYS A 177 8.35 3.87 9.50
C LYS A 177 8.53 3.49 8.05
N CYS A 178 8.82 4.42 7.15
CA CYS A 178 9.11 4.06 5.77
C CYS A 178 10.35 3.16 5.69
N PRO A 179 10.34 2.10 4.87
CA PRO A 179 11.52 1.28 4.65
C PRO A 179 12.68 2.14 4.12
N PRO A 180 13.94 1.70 4.28
CA PRO A 180 15.06 2.31 3.59
C PRO A 180 14.76 2.50 2.10
N ASP A 181 15.22 3.61 1.54
CA ASP A 181 15.02 4.02 0.13
C ASP A 181 13.59 4.41 -0.28
N PHE A 182 12.58 4.20 0.57
CA PHE A 182 11.25 4.74 0.35
C PHE A 182 11.19 6.20 0.80
N ILE A 183 10.64 7.06 -0.06
CA ILE A 183 10.31 8.43 0.28
C ILE A 183 8.92 8.50 0.89
N LYS A 184 8.76 9.38 1.88
CA LYS A 184 7.47 9.63 2.48
C LYS A 184 6.75 10.76 1.75
N ILE A 185 5.51 10.53 1.34
CA ILE A 185 4.62 11.55 0.77
C ILE A 185 3.26 11.41 1.46
N GLY A 186 2.87 12.40 2.26
CA GLY A 186 1.74 12.26 3.19
C GLY A 186 1.98 11.12 4.19
N ASN A 187 0.97 10.30 4.44
CA ASN A 187 1.04 9.16 5.37
C ASN A 187 1.53 7.85 4.72
N HIS A 188 2.02 7.92 3.47
CA HIS A 188 2.38 6.76 2.68
C HIS A 188 3.86 6.79 2.30
N CYS A 189 4.40 5.59 2.08
CA CYS A 189 5.78 5.42 1.66
C CYS A 189 5.82 4.96 0.21
N TYR A 190 6.65 5.59 -0.60
CA TYR A 190 6.77 5.29 -2.02
C TYR A 190 8.22 5.01 -2.37
N LEU A 191 8.43 4.01 -3.22
CA LEU A 191 9.71 3.74 -3.83
C LEU A 191 9.66 4.17 -5.29
N GLN A 192 10.73 4.80 -5.75
CA GLN A 192 10.91 5.19 -7.13
C GLN A 192 11.97 4.26 -7.74
N SER A 193 11.65 3.51 -8.81
CA SER A 193 12.55 2.47 -9.32
C SER A 193 13.95 3.00 -9.66
N TRP A 194 14.06 4.25 -10.14
CA TRP A 194 15.33 4.86 -10.51
C TRP A 194 16.18 5.31 -9.31
N THR A 195 15.61 5.59 -8.14
CA THR A 195 16.39 6.02 -6.98
C THR A 195 17.25 4.88 -6.43
N ILE A 196 16.82 3.63 -6.66
CA ILE A 196 17.56 2.41 -6.31
C ILE A 196 18.21 1.74 -7.52
N GLY A 197 18.11 2.34 -8.72
CA GLY A 197 18.67 1.79 -9.95
C GLY A 197 18.06 0.45 -10.38
N ALA A 198 16.79 0.21 -10.06
CA ALA A 198 16.02 -0.91 -10.58
C ALA A 198 15.80 -0.73 -12.10
N PRO A 199 15.86 -1.81 -12.89
CA PRO A 199 15.70 -1.71 -14.33
C PRO A 199 14.26 -1.33 -14.70
N ASP A 200 14.11 -0.52 -15.74
CA ASP A 200 12.79 -0.23 -16.30
C ASP A 200 12.10 -1.53 -16.76
N GLY A 201 10.78 -1.60 -16.59
CA GLY A 201 9.98 -2.78 -16.88
C GLY A 201 8.71 -2.45 -17.66
N ASN A 202 8.12 -3.45 -18.31
CA ASN A 202 6.70 -3.36 -18.65
C ASN A 202 5.84 -3.39 -17.38
N TRP A 203 4.55 -3.05 -17.49
CA TRP A 203 3.69 -2.93 -16.32
C TRP A 203 3.67 -4.20 -15.45
N GLN A 204 3.60 -5.39 -16.08
CA GLN A 204 3.60 -6.65 -15.33
C GLN A 204 4.93 -6.88 -14.63
N ALA A 205 6.06 -6.69 -15.31
CA ALA A 205 7.39 -6.85 -14.70
C ALA A 205 7.64 -5.83 -13.58
N ALA A 206 7.15 -4.59 -13.74
CA ALA A 206 7.18 -3.57 -12.71
C ALA A 206 6.37 -3.98 -11.49
N ARG A 207 5.15 -4.51 -11.69
CA ARG A 207 4.31 -5.04 -10.63
C ARG A 207 4.95 -6.23 -9.92
N ASP A 208 5.44 -7.20 -10.68
CA ASP A 208 6.12 -8.38 -10.15
C ASP A 208 7.31 -7.96 -9.29
N TYR A 209 8.09 -6.95 -9.73
CA TYR A 209 9.17 -6.39 -8.94
C TYR A 209 8.66 -5.76 -7.63
N CYS A 210 7.66 -4.87 -7.69
CA CYS A 210 7.09 -4.22 -6.51
C CYS A 210 6.58 -5.26 -5.50
N GLN A 211 5.94 -6.33 -5.97
CA GLN A 211 5.46 -7.45 -5.15
C GLN A 211 6.59 -8.36 -4.64
N SER A 212 7.71 -8.42 -5.36
CA SER A 212 8.92 -9.14 -4.94
C SER A 212 9.81 -8.36 -3.99
N LEU A 213 9.53 -7.07 -3.75
CA LEU A 213 10.26 -6.31 -2.76
C LEU A 213 10.09 -7.03 -1.43
N GLU A 214 11.12 -7.77 -1.03
CA GLU A 214 11.30 -8.23 0.34
C GLU A 214 11.51 -6.97 1.17
N VAL A 215 10.42 -6.33 1.53
CA VAL A 215 10.47 -5.34 2.59
C VAL A 215 10.70 -6.15 3.85
N HIS A 216 11.96 -6.35 4.22
CA HIS A 216 12.31 -6.98 5.48
C HIS A 216 11.47 -6.33 6.58
N GLU A 217 10.74 -7.17 7.31
CA GLU A 217 9.76 -6.82 8.35
C GLU A 217 8.49 -6.13 7.82
N GLY A 218 7.52 -6.95 7.36
CA GLY A 218 6.08 -6.66 7.54
C GLY A 218 5.34 -5.95 6.44
N PHE A 219 6.02 -5.41 5.46
CA PHE A 219 5.34 -4.58 4.48
C PHE A 219 5.22 -5.28 3.13
N HIS A 220 4.15 -4.97 2.41
CA HIS A 220 3.99 -5.40 1.04
C HIS A 220 4.14 -4.20 0.10
N GLY A 221 4.93 -4.39 -0.95
CA GLY A 221 4.97 -3.47 -2.08
C GLY A 221 3.95 -3.90 -3.14
N ASP A 222 3.20 -2.95 -3.67
CA ASP A 222 2.61 -3.08 -5.02
C ASP A 222 2.77 -1.73 -5.70
N LEU A 223 2.46 -1.65 -6.99
CA LEU A 223 2.45 -0.38 -7.72
C LEU A 223 1.56 0.65 -7.00
N MET A 224 2.01 1.90 -6.99
CA MET A 224 1.31 2.98 -6.29
C MET A 224 -0.10 3.22 -6.85
N VAL A 225 -1.03 3.61 -5.99
CA VAL A 225 -2.41 3.99 -6.35
C VAL A 225 -2.68 5.45 -5.99
N LEU A 226 -3.70 6.05 -6.60
CA LEU A 226 -4.18 7.39 -6.28
C LEU A 226 -5.57 7.35 -5.62
N GLY A 227 -6.03 8.50 -5.14
CA GLY A 227 -7.40 8.70 -4.67
C GLY A 227 -7.65 8.17 -3.27
N LEU A 228 -6.62 8.11 -2.43
CA LEU A 228 -6.78 7.88 -0.99
C LEU A 228 -7.20 9.20 -0.32
N GLN A 229 -8.15 9.20 0.62
CA GLN A 229 -8.77 10.44 1.14
C GLN A 229 -7.76 11.40 1.80
N ASP A 230 -6.66 10.88 2.37
CA ASP A 230 -5.59 11.66 3.01
C ASP A 230 -4.30 11.72 2.17
N GLN A 231 -4.41 11.37 0.89
CA GLN A 231 -3.33 11.49 -0.09
C GLN A 231 -3.56 12.72 -0.93
N ASP A 232 -2.58 13.64 -0.89
CA ASP A 232 -2.55 14.74 -1.84
C ASP A 232 -2.07 14.23 -3.20
N ASP A 233 -3.02 13.68 -3.97
CA ASP A 233 -2.76 13.11 -5.30
C ASP A 233 -2.03 14.08 -6.23
N TYR A 234 -2.29 15.39 -6.11
CA TYR A 234 -1.63 16.39 -6.94
C TYR A 234 -0.16 16.54 -6.58
N HIS A 235 0.13 16.65 -5.29
CA HIS A 235 1.50 16.69 -4.82
C HIS A 235 2.22 15.37 -5.08
N LEU A 236 1.56 14.24 -4.87
CA LEU A 236 2.11 12.92 -5.15
C LEU A 236 2.45 12.73 -6.63
N LEU A 237 1.50 13.01 -7.53
CA LEU A 237 1.71 12.93 -8.98
C LEU A 237 2.93 13.74 -9.43
N ASN A 238 3.14 14.93 -8.85
CA ASN A 238 4.27 15.79 -9.18
C ASN A 238 5.58 15.29 -8.54
N ASN A 239 5.58 14.88 -7.26
CA ASN A 239 6.77 14.35 -6.59
C ASN A 239 7.30 13.05 -7.21
N ILE A 240 6.39 12.17 -7.66
CA ILE A 240 6.77 10.90 -8.28
C ILE A 240 7.50 11.11 -9.60
N VAL A 241 7.30 12.22 -10.31
CA VAL A 241 7.98 12.48 -11.59
C VAL A 241 9.14 13.46 -11.49
N GLU A 242 9.48 13.94 -10.28
CA GLU A 242 10.60 14.87 -10.05
C GLU A 242 11.98 14.29 -10.42
N GLY A 243 12.08 12.99 -10.67
CA GLY A 243 13.27 12.29 -11.17
C GLY A 243 13.58 12.48 -12.66
N GLY A 244 12.75 13.19 -13.42
CA GLY A 244 13.00 13.49 -14.83
C GLY A 244 12.62 12.38 -15.82
N HIS A 245 11.94 11.33 -15.35
CA HIS A 245 11.34 10.31 -16.21
C HIS A 245 10.06 10.84 -16.84
N LEU A 246 9.93 10.64 -18.16
CA LEU A 246 8.75 11.11 -18.90
C LEU A 246 7.48 10.31 -18.56
N ILE A 247 7.65 9.02 -18.26
CA ILE A 247 6.57 8.10 -17.93
C ILE A 247 7.00 7.19 -16.79
N THR A 248 6.12 7.00 -15.82
CA THR A 248 6.30 6.10 -14.67
C THR A 248 5.07 5.21 -14.50
N TRP A 249 5.21 3.89 -14.47
CA TRP A 249 4.07 2.98 -14.22
C TRP A 249 3.52 3.10 -12.80
N ILE A 250 2.20 2.98 -12.70
CA ILE A 250 1.43 2.96 -11.45
C ILE A 250 0.39 1.83 -11.48
N GLY A 251 -0.30 1.59 -10.37
CA GLY A 251 -1.10 0.39 -10.13
C GLY A 251 -2.46 0.35 -10.84
N ALA A 252 -2.76 1.26 -11.76
CA ALA A 252 -3.98 1.16 -12.54
C ALA A 252 -3.78 0.30 -13.79
N HIS A 253 -4.72 -0.61 -14.03
CA HIS A 253 -4.76 -1.50 -15.19
C HIS A 253 -6.18 -1.65 -15.71
N GLN A 254 -6.31 -2.06 -16.97
CA GLN A 254 -7.62 -2.33 -17.56
C GLN A 254 -8.24 -3.57 -16.89
N ARG A 255 -9.53 -3.48 -16.58
CA ARG A 255 -10.33 -4.61 -16.10
C ARG A 255 -10.78 -5.43 -17.30
N ASP A 256 -10.59 -6.75 -17.24
CA ASP A 256 -11.09 -7.70 -18.24
C ASP A 256 -12.57 -7.48 -18.48
N THR A 257 -12.90 -6.85 -19.62
CA THR A 257 -14.27 -6.57 -20.01
C THR A 257 -14.48 -7.11 -21.41
N GLN A 258 -15.34 -8.13 -21.52
CA GLN A 258 -15.96 -8.52 -22.78
C GLN A 258 -16.90 -7.40 -23.24
N GLY A 259 -16.36 -6.29 -23.75
CA GLY A 259 -17.16 -5.12 -24.12
C GLY A 259 -16.34 -3.96 -24.68
N SER A 260 -17.02 -3.01 -25.32
CA SER A 260 -16.45 -1.83 -25.98
C SER A 260 -16.23 -0.63 -25.05
N GLU A 261 -16.42 -0.78 -23.73
CA GLU A 261 -16.21 0.27 -22.74
C GLU A 261 -14.99 -0.09 -21.89
N CYS A 262 -13.94 0.73 -21.95
CA CYS A 262 -12.74 0.48 -21.16
C CYS A 262 -13.00 0.86 -19.72
N SER A 263 -12.77 -0.09 -18.82
CA SER A 263 -12.83 0.16 -17.38
C SER A 263 -11.45 -0.10 -16.79
N TYR A 264 -11.04 0.77 -15.87
CA TYR A 264 -9.76 0.66 -15.19
C TYR A 264 -9.99 0.41 -13.71
N GLN A 265 -9.11 -0.38 -13.11
CA GLN A 265 -9.08 -0.60 -11.67
C GLN A 265 -7.65 -0.50 -11.16
N TRP A 266 -7.53 -0.07 -9.92
CA TRP A 266 -6.30 -0.10 -9.17
C TRP A 266 -5.96 -1.53 -8.74
N VAL A 267 -4.68 -1.81 -8.46
CA VAL A 267 -4.23 -3.09 -7.91
C VAL A 267 -4.86 -3.43 -6.55
N ASP A 268 -5.40 -2.44 -5.84
CA ASP A 268 -6.16 -2.60 -4.59
C ASP A 268 -7.66 -2.91 -4.82
N GLY A 269 -8.10 -3.02 -6.08
CA GLY A 269 -9.47 -3.35 -6.47
C GLY A 269 -10.43 -2.17 -6.61
N ARG A 270 -10.05 -0.94 -6.19
CA ARG A 270 -10.86 0.25 -6.40
C ARG A 270 -10.96 0.61 -7.87
N GLU A 271 -12.07 1.22 -8.28
CA GLU A 271 -12.28 1.66 -9.65
C GLU A 271 -11.53 2.97 -9.93
N LEU A 272 -10.91 3.08 -11.11
CA LEU A 272 -10.39 4.34 -11.64
C LEU A 272 -11.39 4.92 -12.64
N PRO A 273 -12.11 6.01 -12.30
CA PRO A 273 -13.11 6.58 -13.19
C PRO A 273 -12.50 7.10 -14.49
N ILE A 274 -13.11 6.75 -15.63
CA ILE A 274 -12.75 7.27 -16.97
C ILE A 274 -12.80 8.81 -17.01
N LYS A 275 -13.72 9.42 -16.24
CA LYS A 275 -13.91 10.87 -16.16
C LYS A 275 -13.07 11.53 -15.05
N SER A 276 -12.01 10.87 -14.59
CA SER A 276 -11.12 11.44 -13.59
C SER A 276 -10.39 12.67 -14.11
N ILE A 277 -10.21 13.67 -13.24
CA ILE A 277 -9.46 14.91 -13.52
C ILE A 277 -7.95 14.68 -13.62
N TYR A 278 -7.49 13.45 -13.34
CA TYR A 278 -6.10 13.06 -13.43
C TYR A 278 -5.69 12.65 -14.84
N TRP A 279 -6.63 12.24 -15.69
CA TRP A 279 -6.32 11.89 -17.07
C TRP A 279 -5.78 13.08 -17.86
N ARG A 280 -4.82 12.79 -18.72
CA ARG A 280 -4.38 13.73 -19.76
C ARG A 280 -5.55 14.02 -20.69
N ASN A 281 -5.53 15.18 -21.34
CA ASN A 281 -6.47 15.45 -22.43
C ASN A 281 -6.47 14.29 -23.43
N ASP A 282 -7.68 13.87 -23.81
CA ASP A 282 -7.96 12.76 -24.72
C ASP A 282 -7.65 11.35 -24.17
N GLU A 283 -7.35 11.22 -22.87
CA GLU A 283 -7.20 9.95 -22.16
C GLU A 283 -8.37 9.66 -21.18
N PRO A 284 -8.66 8.38 -20.86
CA PRO A 284 -8.12 7.21 -21.54
C PRO A 284 -8.74 7.08 -22.94
N ASP A 285 -7.90 6.89 -23.96
CA ASP A 285 -8.33 6.86 -25.36
C ASP A 285 -8.96 5.53 -25.79
N CYS A 286 -8.98 4.54 -24.89
CA CYS A 286 -9.54 3.22 -25.11
C CYS A 286 -8.87 2.39 -26.23
N GLY A 287 -7.68 2.78 -26.68
CA GLY A 287 -7.00 2.23 -27.86
C GLY A 287 -6.32 0.87 -27.71
N GLY A 288 -6.67 0.07 -26.68
CA GLY A 288 -5.96 -1.17 -26.33
C GLY A 288 -4.81 -0.96 -25.35
N HIS A 289 -4.95 0.03 -24.46
CA HIS A 289 -4.02 0.29 -23.37
C HIS A 289 -4.44 -0.45 -22.10
N ASP A 290 -3.73 -1.52 -21.80
CA ASP A 290 -4.02 -2.42 -20.68
C ASP A 290 -3.50 -1.89 -19.33
N SER A 291 -2.70 -0.82 -19.34
CA SER A 291 -1.96 -0.33 -18.17
C SER A 291 -1.91 1.19 -18.11
N VAL A 292 -1.75 1.75 -16.92
CA VAL A 292 -1.74 3.21 -16.70
C VAL A 292 -0.40 3.65 -16.12
N GLY A 293 0.16 4.72 -16.69
CA GLY A 293 1.32 5.41 -16.17
C GLY A 293 1.04 6.88 -15.87
N ILE A 294 1.93 7.50 -15.11
CA ILE A 294 1.99 8.95 -14.95
C ILE A 294 2.89 9.50 -16.05
N TYR A 295 2.36 10.40 -16.87
CA TYR A 295 3.09 11.18 -17.86
C TYR A 295 3.42 12.56 -17.32
N HIS A 296 4.69 12.95 -17.45
CA HIS A 296 5.15 14.30 -17.16
C HIS A 296 6.19 14.74 -18.19
N SER A 297 6.12 16.00 -18.62
CA SER A 297 7.12 16.57 -19.52
C SER A 297 7.48 17.97 -19.10
N SER A 298 8.72 18.40 -19.35
CA SER A 298 9.25 19.71 -18.94
C SER A 298 8.47 20.92 -19.48
N SER A 299 7.60 20.73 -20.48
CA SER A 299 6.72 21.76 -21.03
C SER A 299 5.33 21.83 -20.35
N VAL A 300 5.05 20.95 -19.39
CA VAL A 300 3.73 20.84 -18.74
C VAL A 300 3.91 21.04 -17.24
N THR A 301 3.09 21.90 -16.64
CA THR A 301 3.20 22.31 -15.22
C THR A 301 2.66 21.27 -14.23
N ARG A 302 2.20 20.11 -14.73
CA ARG A 302 1.49 19.08 -13.96
C ARG A 302 1.66 17.72 -14.62
N ALA A 303 1.72 16.67 -13.81
CA ALA A 303 1.68 15.28 -14.25
C ALA A 303 0.24 14.76 -14.44
N TYR A 304 0.05 13.85 -15.41
CA TYR A 304 -1.26 13.31 -15.78
C TYR A 304 -1.22 11.79 -15.94
N LEU A 305 -2.36 11.13 -15.80
CA LEU A 305 -2.52 9.73 -16.17
C LEU A 305 -2.53 9.56 -17.68
N PHE A 306 -1.93 8.46 -18.13
CA PHE A 306 -1.77 8.09 -19.54
C PHE A 306 -1.94 6.59 -19.69
N GLY A 307 -2.75 6.15 -20.65
CA GLY A 307 -2.87 4.74 -21.02
C GLY A 307 -1.65 4.28 -21.82
N GLY A 308 -1.08 3.13 -21.48
CA GLY A 308 0.01 2.53 -22.25
C GLY A 308 -0.08 1.00 -22.31
N SER A 309 0.63 0.41 -23.26
CA SER A 309 0.66 -1.04 -23.48
C SER A 309 2.06 -1.49 -23.91
N GLY A 310 2.60 -2.54 -23.29
CA GLY A 310 3.82 -3.23 -23.74
C GLY A 310 5.14 -2.43 -23.72
N SER A 311 5.10 -1.15 -23.36
CA SER A 311 6.28 -0.29 -23.22
C SER A 311 7.05 -0.58 -21.93
N VAL A 312 8.32 -0.19 -21.91
CA VAL A 312 9.23 -0.35 -20.76
C VAL A 312 9.51 1.02 -20.17
N TYR A 313 9.17 1.22 -18.90
CA TYR A 313 9.32 2.49 -18.19
C TYR A 313 9.79 2.27 -16.75
N ALA A 314 10.23 3.35 -16.13
CA ALA A 314 10.33 3.45 -14.68
C ALA A 314 8.97 3.18 -14.03
N TYR A 315 8.97 2.90 -12.74
CA TYR A 315 7.74 2.60 -11.99
C TYR A 315 7.86 3.06 -10.55
N SER A 316 6.72 3.23 -9.89
CA SER A 316 6.69 3.55 -8.47
C SER A 316 5.89 2.52 -7.68
N SER A 317 6.52 2.01 -6.63
CA SER A 317 5.87 1.17 -5.63
C SER A 317 5.30 2.06 -4.54
N ALA A 318 4.15 1.70 -4.00
CA ALA A 318 3.76 2.13 -2.67
C ALA A 318 3.97 0.99 -1.68
N ARG A 319 4.26 1.37 -0.44
CA ARG A 319 4.14 0.50 0.71
C ARG A 319 2.68 0.53 1.15
N TYR A 320 2.09 -0.67 1.17
CA TYR A 320 0.86 -0.95 1.89
C TYR A 320 1.28 -1.88 3.01
#